data_AF-A0A961U2G4-F1
#
_entry.id   AF-A0A961U2G4-F1
#
_cell.length_a   1.000
_cell.length_b   1.000
_cell.length_c   1.000
_cell.angle_alpha   90.00
_cell.angle_beta   90.00
_cell.angle_gamma   90.00
#
_symmetry.space_group_name_H-M   'P 1'
#
loop_
_entity.id
_entity.type
_entity.pdbx_description
1 polymer ?
#
loop_
_entity_poly.entity_id
_entity_poly.type
_entity_poly.pdbx_seq_one_letter_code
_entity_poly.pdbx_strand_id
1 'polypeptide(L)' 'MKINGVLHYMWRAVDHEGEVFDVYVSKRRGRKAALKFLKKIIRRYGIPERVETDLLRSYPAALQQIGT' A
#
# COMPACT_ATOMS: atom_id res chain seq x y z
N MET A 1 4.69 4.58 12.56
CA MET A 1 5.69 4.09 13.55
C MET A 1 6.85 5.07 13.65
N LYS A 2 7.52 5.15 14.80
CA LYS A 2 8.69 6.02 15.00
C LYS A 2 9.96 5.20 14.78
N ILE A 3 10.81 5.61 13.84
CA ILE A 3 12.10 4.97 13.54
C ILE A 3 13.17 6.04 13.72
N ASN A 4 14.13 5.81 14.61
CA ASN A 4 15.18 6.78 14.96
C ASN A 4 14.61 8.18 15.27
N GLY A 5 13.54 8.24 16.06
CA GLY A 5 12.90 9.51 16.43
C GLY A 5 11.98 10.13 15.38
N VAL A 6 11.95 9.62 14.14
CA VAL A 6 11.17 10.18 13.03
C VAL A 6 9.92 9.34 12.76
N LEU A 7 8.77 9.99 12.57
CA LEU A 7 7.52 9.32 12.20
C LEU A 7 7.60 8.81 10.75
N HIS A 8 7.29 7.53 10.56
CA HIS A 8 7.18 6.84 9.30
C HIS A 8 5.81 6.20 9.14
N TYR A 9 5.39 6.05 7.89
CA TYR A 9 4.14 5.44 7.46
C TYR A 9 4.40 4.03 6.98
N MET A 10 3.54 3.10 7.42
CA MET A 10 3.60 1.71 7.03
C MET A 10 2.46 1.40 6.08
N TRP A 11 2.78 0.75 4.99
CA TRP A 11 1.85 0.21 3.99
C TRP A 11 1.92 -1.30 4.12
N ARG A 12 0.77 -1.95 4.26
CA ARG A 12 0.69 -3.39 4.47
C ARG A 12 -0.36 -3.97 3.53
N ALA A 13 -0.04 -5.09 2.92
CA ALA A 13 -0.96 -5.90 2.17
C ALA A 13 -1.32 -7.10 3.04
N VAL A 14 -2.61 -7.29 3.26
CA VAL A 14 -3.16 -8.36 4.09
C VAL A 14 -4.27 -9.01 3.30
N ASP A 15 -4.40 -10.34 3.37
CA ASP A 15 -5.62 -10.99 2.90
C ASP A 15 -6.77 -10.88 3.93
N HIS A 16 -7.86 -11.56 3.62
CA HIS A 16 -9.06 -11.66 4.43
C HIS A 16 -8.89 -12.54 5.67
N GLU A 17 -7.88 -13.41 5.73
CA GLU A 17 -7.55 -14.25 6.89
C GLU A 17 -6.57 -13.57 7.85
N GLY A 18 -6.00 -12.44 7.45
CA GLY A 18 -5.05 -11.67 8.24
C GLY A 18 -3.58 -11.96 7.92
N GLU A 19 -3.29 -12.76 6.90
CA GLU A 19 -1.92 -13.06 6.47
C GLU A 19 -1.30 -11.82 5.83
N VAL A 20 -0.07 -11.48 6.24
CA VAL A 20 0.64 -10.32 5.73
C VAL A 20 1.56 -10.71 4.58
N PHE A 21 1.19 -10.33 3.36
CA PHE A 21 1.99 -10.61 2.17
C PHE A 21 3.25 -9.74 2.04
N ASP A 22 3.15 -8.46 2.40
CA ASP A 22 4.28 -7.54 2.31
C ASP A 22 4.06 -6.28 3.14
N VAL A 23 5.17 -5.66 3.51
CA VAL A 23 5.21 -4.40 4.26
C VAL A 23 6.18 -3.44 3.57
N TYR A 24 5.75 -2.19 3.44
CA TYR A 24 6.58 -1.11 2.94
C TYR A 24 6.53 0.09 3.88
N VAL A 25 7.68 0.73 4.08
CA VAL A 25 7.81 1.85 5.00
C VAL A 25 8.27 3.08 4.24
N SER A 26 7.59 4.20 4.45
CA SER A 26 7.96 5.48 3.87
C SER A 26 7.98 6.60 4.90
N LYS A 27 8.91 7.55 4.75
CA LYS A 27 8.96 8.76 5.58
C LYS A 27 7.72 9.65 5.42
N ARG A 28 7.06 9.60 4.26
CA ARG A 28 5.87 10.41 3.94
C ARG A 28 4.71 9.53 3.51
N ARG A 29 3.49 9.86 3.95
CA ARG A 29 2.22 9.32 3.42
C ARG A 29 1.93 10.04 2.11
N GLY A 30 1.64 9.31 1.03
CA GLY A 30 1.31 9.95 -0.23
C GLY A 30 1.23 9.00 -1.42
N ARG A 31 0.66 9.51 -2.51
CA ARG A 31 0.37 8.76 -3.74
C ARG A 31 1.57 7.99 -4.29
N LYS A 32 2.77 8.60 -4.31
CA LYS A 32 3.99 7.95 -4.83
C LYS A 32 4.37 6.69 -4.03
N ALA A 33 4.23 6.74 -2.70
CA ALA A 33 4.51 5.60 -1.84
C ALA A 33 3.46 4.50 -2.00
N ALA A 34 2.18 4.87 -2.06
CA ALA A 34 1.08 3.96 -2.35
C ALA A 34 1.26 3.23 -3.69
N LEU A 35 1.54 3.98 -4.76
CA LEU A 35 1.75 3.43 -6.10
C LEU A 35 2.94 2.46 -6.15
N LYS A 36 4.07 2.83 -5.51
CA LYS A 36 5.25 1.94 -5.45
C LYS A 36 4.92 0.64 -4.71
N PHE A 37 4.17 0.73 -3.62
CA PHE A 37 3.75 -0.44 -2.86
C PHE A 37 2.80 -1.33 -3.67
N LEU A 38 1.75 -0.76 -4.25
CA LEU A 38 0.78 -1.50 -5.08
C LEU A 38 1.45 -2.19 -6.26
N LYS A 39 2.35 -1.51 -6.99
CA LYS A 39 3.12 -2.13 -8.07
C LYS A 39 3.96 -3.32 -7.60
N LYS A 40 4.57 -3.21 -6.42
CA LYS A 40 5.36 -4.31 -5.83
C LYS A 40 4.48 -5.53 -5.54
N ILE A 41 3.33 -5.30 -4.92
CA ILE A 41 2.35 -6.35 -4.58
C ILE A 41 1.83 -7.01 -5.84
N ILE A 42 1.33 -6.25 -6.80
CA ILE A 42 0.72 -6.79 -8.03
C ILE A 42 1.74 -7.61 -8.84
N ARG A 43 2.99 -7.13 -8.92
CA ARG A 43 4.05 -7.88 -9.61
C ARG A 43 4.35 -9.22 -8.93
N ARG A 44 4.18 -9.33 -7.61
CA ARG A 44 4.55 -10.52 -6.83
C ARG A 44 3.39 -11.50 -6.66
N TYR A 45 2.17 -11.00 -6.49
CA TYR A 45 1.00 -11.77 -6.09
C TYR A 45 -0.14 -11.73 -7.12
N GLY A 46 0.02 -11.00 -8.22
CA GLY A 46 -1.02 -10.81 -9.22
C GLY A 46 -1.96 -9.64 -8.90
N ILE A 47 -2.91 -9.39 -9.82
CA ILE A 47 -3.92 -8.35 -9.64
C ILE A 47 -4.99 -8.90 -8.67
N PRO A 48 -5.23 -8.24 -7.52
CA PRO A 48 -6.28 -8.66 -6.60
C PRO A 48 -7.66 -8.33 -7.20
N GLU A 49 -8.65 -9.18 -6.95
CA GLU A 49 -10.04 -8.95 -7.37
C GLU A 49 -10.67 -7.73 -6.66
N ARG A 50 -10.24 -7.46 -5.43
CA ARG A 50 -10.73 -6.35 -4.61
C ARG A 50 -9.60 -5.78 -3.76
N VAL A 51 -9.48 -4.46 -3.75
CA VAL A 51 -8.54 -3.74 -2.88
C VAL A 51 -9.34 -2.99 -1.83
N GLU A 52 -9.31 -3.49 -0.60
CA GLU A 52 -9.85 -2.75 0.53
C GLU A 52 -8.78 -1.84 1.11
N THR A 53 -9.12 -0.57 1.27
CA THR A 53 -8.22 0.44 1.81
C THR A 53 -8.92 1.16 2.94
N ASP A 54 -8.15 1.73 3.87
CA ASP A 54 -8.65 2.55 4.98
C ASP A 54 -9.24 3.91 4.52
N LEU A 55 -9.70 4.01 3.26
CA LEU A 55 -10.31 5.17 2.61
C LEU A 55 -9.43 6.43 2.62
N LEU A 56 -8.12 6.25 2.76
CA LEU A 56 -7.14 7.29 2.50
C LEU A 56 -7.36 7.93 1.12
N ARG A 57 -7.45 9.26 1.10
CA ARG A 57 -7.67 10.06 -0.12
C ARG A 57 -6.62 9.81 -1.23
N SER A 58 -5.48 9.18 -0.91
CA SER A 58 -4.43 8.82 -1.86
C SER A 58 -4.71 7.55 -2.68
N TYR A 59 -5.60 6.66 -2.24
CA TYR A 59 -5.85 5.37 -2.91
C TYR A 59 -6.63 5.48 -4.23
N PRO A 60 -7.74 6.24 -4.33
CA PRO A 60 -8.47 6.37 -5.59
C PRO A 60 -7.57 6.88 -6.72
N ALA A 61 -6.73 7.86 -6.39
CA ALA A 61 -5.70 8.40 -7.28
C ALA A 61 -4.67 7.34 -7.71
N ALA A 62 -4.25 6.46 -6.79
CA ALA A 62 -3.29 5.41 -7.11
C ALA A 62 -3.91 4.30 -7.98
N LEU A 63 -5.14 3.87 -7.68
CA LEU A 63 -5.85 2.81 -8.41
C LEU A 63 -6.12 3.17 -9.87
N GLN A 64 -6.56 4.41 -10.16
CA GLN A 64 -6.73 4.90 -11.54
C GLN A 64 -5.46 4.81 -12.39
N GLN A 65 -4.28 4.82 -11.77
CA GLN A 65 -3.01 4.76 -12.49
C GLN A 65 -2.55 3.33 -12.80
N ILE A 66 -3.24 2.32 -12.24
CA ILE A 66 -2.89 0.90 -12.38
C ILE A 66 -3.91 0.14 -13.25
N GLY A 67 -5.05 0.76 -13.57
CA GLY A 67 -6.04 0.19 -14.50
C GLY A 67 -7.02 -0.81 -13.88
N THR A 68 -7.12 -0.80 -12.55
CA THR A 68 -8.25 -1.38 -11.78
C THR A 68 -9.37 -0.38 -11.62
#